data_AF-A0A1Q3PTN4-F1
#
_entry.id   AF-A0A1Q3PTN4-F1
#
_cell.length_a   1.000
_cell.length_b   1.000
_cell.length_c   1.000
_cell.angle_alpha   90.00
_cell.angle_beta   90.00
_cell.angle_gamma   90.00
#
_symmetry.space_group_name_H-M   'P 1'
#
loop_
_entity.id
_entity.type
_entity.pdbx_description
1 polymer ?
#
loop_
_entity_poly.entity_id
_entity_poly.type
_entity_poly.pdbx_seq_one_letter_code
_entity_poly.pdbx_strand_id
1 'polypeptide(L)'
;MVFDSLFPSFLNVKYKKPSDYISTYWEAFQKHPEGNNNLNGKIFEYILATLCVRENILPLYMSAKVAFVPNVIYDLMFYTAERGPICISAKTSLRERYKQADLEAIALKYVHRKALSFLVTLEENEAKSVKAKIKSGDVIGLDNVVVATNNEFNELIEELKSYKFSEPPTVKVIESNQIITFEKVKALK
;
A
#
# COMPACT_ATOMS: atom_id res chain seq x y z
N MET A 1 -4.23 3.78 21.78
CA MET A 1 -4.96 3.01 20.76
C MET A 1 -4.77 1.52 21.05
N VAL A 2 -5.68 0.60 20.68
CA VAL A 2 -5.51 -0.85 20.96
C VAL A 2 -4.17 -1.38 20.43
N PHE A 3 -3.65 -0.82 19.33
CA PHE A 3 -2.32 -1.17 18.82
C PHE A 3 -1.18 -0.85 19.82
N ASP A 4 -1.22 0.31 20.46
CA ASP A 4 -0.15 0.78 21.37
C ASP A 4 -0.10 -0.03 22.68
N SER A 5 -1.18 -0.71 23.04
CA SER A 5 -1.23 -1.58 24.22
C SER A 5 -0.73 -3.00 23.94
N LEU A 6 -0.55 -3.40 22.67
CA LEU A 6 -0.08 -4.74 22.33
C LEU A 6 1.37 -4.97 22.78
N PHE A 7 2.22 -3.98 22.58
CA PHE A 7 3.63 -4.01 22.96
C PHE A 7 4.09 -2.62 23.40
N PRO A 8 5.02 -2.51 24.38
CA PRO A 8 5.52 -1.21 24.84
C PRO A 8 6.15 -0.35 23.75
N SER A 9 6.75 -0.99 22.74
CA SER A 9 7.26 -0.32 21.54
C SER A 9 7.43 -1.33 20.41
N PHE A 10 6.99 -0.97 19.21
CA PHE A 10 7.17 -1.80 18.02
C PHE A 10 8.64 -1.97 17.62
N LEU A 11 9.51 -1.07 18.06
CA LEU A 11 10.97 -1.14 17.84
C LEU A 11 11.64 -2.27 18.63
N ASN A 12 10.98 -2.78 19.67
CA ASN A 12 11.57 -3.79 20.56
C ASN A 12 11.07 -5.19 20.27
N VAL A 13 10.08 -5.34 19.37
CA VAL A 13 9.57 -6.66 18.98
C VAL A 13 10.64 -7.41 18.21
N LYS A 14 10.99 -8.60 18.72
CA LYS A 14 11.97 -9.50 18.11
C LYS A 14 11.26 -10.40 17.12
N TYR A 15 11.79 -10.49 15.91
CA TYR A 15 11.30 -11.37 14.85
C TYR A 15 12.49 -11.79 13.98
N LYS A 16 12.36 -12.92 13.26
CA LYS A 16 13.39 -13.39 12.32
C LYS A 16 12.98 -13.12 10.88
N LYS A 17 11.71 -13.30 10.56
CA LYS A 17 11.14 -13.05 9.25
C LYS A 17 9.99 -12.04 9.34
N PRO A 18 9.78 -11.20 8.32
CA PRO A 18 8.63 -10.30 8.26
C PRO A 18 7.29 -10.97 8.58
N SER A 19 7.05 -12.18 8.08
CA SER A 19 5.85 -12.97 8.38
C SER A 19 5.69 -13.27 9.87
N ASP A 20 6.79 -13.51 10.59
CA ASP A 20 6.76 -13.78 12.04
C ASP A 20 6.31 -12.54 12.81
N TYR A 21 6.73 -11.34 12.36
CA TYR A 21 6.30 -10.08 12.94
C TYR A 21 4.79 -9.90 12.78
N ILE A 22 4.25 -10.16 11.58
CA ILE A 22 2.80 -10.10 11.34
C ILE A 22 2.06 -11.05 12.27
N SER A 23 2.44 -12.34 12.29
CA SER A 23 1.79 -13.35 13.12
C SER A 23 1.82 -12.97 14.61
N THR A 24 2.98 -12.51 15.10
CA THR A 24 3.15 -12.12 16.51
C THR A 24 2.18 -11.01 16.91
N TYR A 25 2.09 -9.95 16.09
CA TYR A 25 1.18 -8.84 16.36
C TYR A 25 -0.28 -9.23 16.21
N TRP A 26 -0.61 -9.95 15.15
CA TRP A 26 -1.98 -10.33 14.86
C TRP A 26 -2.54 -11.24 15.95
N GLU A 27 -1.79 -12.24 16.39
CA GLU A 27 -2.18 -13.11 17.49
C GLU A 27 -2.34 -12.37 18.82
N ALA A 28 -1.45 -11.42 19.12
CA ALA A 28 -1.57 -10.59 20.32
C ALA A 28 -2.87 -9.75 20.28
N PHE A 29 -3.19 -9.17 19.13
CA PHE A 29 -4.43 -8.42 18.94
C PHE A 29 -5.68 -9.30 19.05
N GLN A 30 -5.68 -10.50 18.45
CA GLN A 30 -6.82 -11.43 18.54
C GLN A 30 -7.12 -11.87 19.98
N LYS A 31 -6.12 -11.86 20.86
CA LYS A 31 -6.26 -12.18 22.29
C LYS A 31 -6.57 -10.94 23.16
N HIS A 32 -6.54 -9.73 22.58
CA HIS A 32 -6.73 -8.50 23.34
C HIS A 32 -8.20 -8.32 23.74
N PRO A 33 -8.52 -7.99 25.01
CA PRO A 33 -9.89 -7.93 25.51
C PRO A 33 -10.75 -6.85 24.81
N GLU A 34 -10.13 -5.78 24.33
CA GLU A 34 -10.80 -4.72 23.55
C GLU A 34 -10.79 -4.99 22.04
N GLY A 35 -10.28 -6.14 21.61
CA GLY A 35 -10.24 -6.55 20.21
C GLY A 35 -11.66 -6.70 19.65
N ASN A 36 -11.92 -6.09 18.49
CA ASN A 36 -13.19 -6.23 17.81
C ASN A 36 -13.01 -6.22 16.29
N ASN A 37 -13.98 -6.81 15.58
CA ASN A 37 -13.92 -6.97 14.13
C ASN A 37 -13.85 -5.65 13.35
N ASN A 38 -14.37 -4.56 13.91
CA ASN A 38 -14.32 -3.24 13.27
C ASN A 38 -12.91 -2.65 13.31
N LEU A 39 -12.08 -3.06 14.26
CA LEU A 39 -10.68 -2.64 14.38
C LEU A 39 -9.72 -3.47 13.51
N ASN A 40 -10.14 -4.65 13.05
CA ASN A 40 -9.30 -5.59 12.32
C ASN A 40 -8.53 -4.94 11.16
N GLY A 41 -9.24 -4.19 10.30
CA GLY A 41 -8.62 -3.53 9.15
C GLY A 41 -7.56 -2.51 9.58
N LYS A 42 -7.91 -1.62 10.53
CA LYS A 42 -7.02 -0.57 10.99
C LYS A 42 -5.79 -1.10 11.70
N ILE A 43 -5.97 -2.12 12.55
CA ILE A 43 -4.86 -2.79 13.23
C ILE A 43 -3.95 -3.45 12.22
N PHE A 44 -4.50 -4.12 11.21
CA PHE A 44 -3.69 -4.76 10.17
C PHE A 44 -2.85 -3.75 9.38
N GLU A 45 -3.42 -2.60 9.01
CA GLU A 45 -2.67 -1.49 8.40
C GLU A 45 -1.51 -1.02 9.29
N TYR A 46 -1.73 -0.87 10.61
CA TYR A 46 -0.67 -0.44 11.53
C TYR A 46 0.43 -1.48 11.73
N ILE A 47 0.07 -2.77 11.74
CA ILE A 47 1.06 -3.85 11.79
C ILE A 47 1.96 -3.78 10.55
N LEU A 48 1.36 -3.64 9.35
CA LEU A 48 2.13 -3.50 8.11
C LEU A 48 2.98 -2.22 8.11
N ALA A 49 2.41 -1.09 8.51
CA ALA A 49 3.11 0.19 8.54
C ALA A 49 4.34 0.15 9.46
N THR A 50 4.18 -0.38 10.68
CA THR A 50 5.29 -0.50 11.64
C THR A 50 6.34 -1.51 11.17
N LEU A 51 5.95 -2.59 10.49
CA LEU A 51 6.92 -3.48 9.85
C LEU A 51 7.73 -2.74 8.76
N CYS A 52 7.08 -1.95 7.89
CA CYS A 52 7.80 -1.18 6.88
C CYS A 52 8.83 -0.22 7.52
N VAL A 53 8.49 0.42 8.64
CA VAL A 53 9.44 1.22 9.42
C VAL A 53 10.61 0.36 9.91
N ARG A 54 10.34 -0.84 10.45
CA ARG A 54 11.37 -1.77 10.96
C ARG A 54 12.31 -2.29 9.87
N GLU A 55 11.80 -2.44 8.65
CA GLU A 55 12.53 -2.91 7.47
C GLU A 55 13.20 -1.76 6.67
N ASN A 56 13.15 -0.52 7.16
CA ASN A 56 13.64 0.69 6.48
C ASN A 56 13.01 0.93 5.09
N ILE A 57 11.75 0.54 4.90
CA ILE A 57 10.97 0.79 3.70
C ILE A 57 10.24 2.12 3.87
N LEU A 58 10.95 3.21 3.59
CA LEU A 58 10.52 4.60 3.82
C LEU A 58 10.97 5.53 2.68
N PRO A 59 10.23 6.62 2.36
CA PRO A 59 9.06 7.13 3.07
C PRO A 59 7.78 6.34 2.80
N LEU A 60 7.00 6.11 3.86
CA LEU A 60 5.68 5.47 3.83
C LEU A 60 4.59 6.55 3.96
N TYR A 61 3.58 6.49 3.09
CA TYR A 61 2.39 7.35 3.16
C TYR A 61 1.17 6.49 3.46
N MET A 62 0.52 6.72 4.60
CA MET A 62 -0.72 6.02 4.96
C MET A 62 -1.95 6.80 4.53
N SER A 63 -2.99 6.09 4.09
CA SER A 63 -4.27 6.70 3.65
C SER A 63 -4.06 7.82 2.63
N ALA A 64 -3.19 7.57 1.65
CA ALA A 64 -2.67 8.57 0.74
C ALA A 64 -3.57 8.78 -0.48
N LYS A 65 -3.64 10.02 -0.95
CA LYS A 65 -4.23 10.38 -2.25
C LYS A 65 -3.11 10.61 -3.26
N VAL A 66 -3.27 10.09 -4.46
CA VAL A 66 -2.31 10.28 -5.56
C VAL A 66 -2.83 11.35 -6.51
N ALA A 67 -1.96 12.26 -6.93
CA ALA A 67 -2.33 13.31 -7.87
C ALA A 67 -2.90 12.70 -9.17
N PHE A 68 -3.97 13.30 -9.69
CA PHE A 68 -4.69 12.86 -10.89
C PHE A 68 -5.37 11.49 -10.81
N VAL A 69 -5.33 10.81 -9.66
CA VAL A 69 -6.13 9.61 -9.40
C VAL A 69 -7.35 10.01 -8.55
N PRO A 70 -8.53 10.23 -9.16
CA PRO A 70 -9.68 10.77 -8.44
C PRO A 70 -10.29 9.72 -7.51
N ASN A 71 -10.77 10.17 -6.34
CA ASN A 71 -11.62 9.40 -5.43
C ASN A 71 -11.04 8.07 -4.92
N VAL A 72 -9.71 7.92 -4.93
CA VAL A 72 -9.04 6.77 -4.32
C VAL A 72 -8.21 7.23 -3.13
N ILE A 73 -8.32 6.48 -2.03
CA ILE A 73 -7.48 6.61 -0.83
C ILE A 73 -6.78 5.27 -0.66
N TYR A 74 -5.46 5.27 -0.82
CA TYR A 74 -4.65 4.06 -0.75
C TYR A 74 -4.16 3.80 0.67
N ASP A 75 -4.20 2.54 1.11
CA ASP A 75 -3.89 2.16 2.50
C ASP A 75 -2.43 2.48 2.84
N LEU A 76 -1.48 1.88 2.10
CA LEU A 76 -0.04 2.13 2.22
C LEU A 76 0.52 2.45 0.84
N MET A 77 1.18 3.61 0.72
CA MET A 77 1.81 4.07 -0.51
C MET A 77 3.27 4.37 -0.31
N PHE A 78 4.04 4.10 -1.36
CA PHE A 78 5.45 4.42 -1.48
C PHE A 78 5.73 5.03 -2.85
N TYR A 79 6.90 5.65 -3.00
CA TYR A 79 7.40 6.09 -4.30
C TYR A 79 8.84 5.66 -4.50
N THR A 80 9.13 5.12 -5.69
CA THR A 80 10.46 4.68 -6.08
C THR A 80 10.87 5.31 -7.40
N ALA A 81 12.17 5.49 -7.61
CA ALA A 81 12.68 6.04 -8.85
C ALA A 81 12.44 5.11 -10.05
N GLU A 82 12.43 3.80 -9.80
CA GLU A 82 12.36 2.76 -10.83
C GLU A 82 10.93 2.51 -11.34
N ARG A 83 9.97 2.48 -10.41
CA ARG A 83 8.58 2.09 -10.68
C ARG A 83 7.58 3.24 -10.52
N GLY A 84 7.98 4.33 -9.86
CA GLY A 84 7.06 5.35 -9.41
C GLY A 84 6.28 4.85 -8.18
N PRO A 85 4.96 5.08 -8.10
CA PRO A 85 4.17 4.64 -6.96
C PRO A 85 4.15 3.12 -6.78
N ILE A 86 4.27 2.67 -5.53
CA ILE A 86 3.99 1.29 -5.13
C ILE A 86 2.88 1.34 -4.08
N CYS A 87 1.80 0.60 -4.33
CA CYS A 87 0.63 0.51 -3.45
C CYS A 87 0.57 -0.86 -2.77
N ILE A 88 0.30 -0.87 -1.47
CA ILE A 88 -0.14 -2.04 -0.74
C ILE A 88 -1.55 -1.79 -0.21
N SER A 89 -2.53 -2.51 -0.75
CA SER A 89 -3.88 -2.57 -0.20
C SER A 89 -3.92 -3.65 0.88
N ALA A 90 -4.39 -3.32 2.08
CA ALA A 90 -4.41 -4.22 3.23
C ALA A 90 -5.84 -4.68 3.53
N LYS A 91 -6.10 -5.97 3.48
CA LYS A 91 -7.43 -6.51 3.81
C LYS A 91 -7.30 -7.78 4.61
N THR A 92 -7.88 -7.83 5.81
CA THR A 92 -7.83 -9.06 6.62
C THR A 92 -8.52 -10.23 5.94
N SER A 93 -9.65 -9.97 5.26
CA SER A 93 -10.31 -10.87 4.31
C SER A 93 -10.64 -10.13 3.00
N LEU A 94 -10.76 -10.85 1.91
CA LEU A 94 -10.98 -10.34 0.56
C LEU A 94 -12.45 -10.37 0.15
N ARG A 95 -13.15 -11.51 0.22
CA ARG A 95 -14.50 -11.72 -0.35
C ARG A 95 -14.62 -11.13 -1.76
N GLU A 96 -15.55 -10.22 -2.05
CA GLU A 96 -15.63 -9.44 -3.28
C GLU A 96 -14.78 -8.15 -3.27
N ARG A 97 -14.25 -7.76 -2.11
CA ARG A 97 -13.50 -6.51 -1.89
C ARG A 97 -12.14 -6.49 -2.59
N TYR A 98 -11.62 -7.64 -3.05
CA TYR A 98 -10.45 -7.64 -3.94
C TYR A 98 -10.74 -6.88 -5.25
N LYS A 99 -12.00 -6.85 -5.71
CA LYS A 99 -12.40 -6.10 -6.91
C LYS A 99 -12.17 -4.60 -6.74
N GLN A 100 -12.40 -4.08 -5.53
CA GLN A 100 -12.11 -2.69 -5.23
C GLN A 100 -10.60 -2.42 -5.33
N ALA A 101 -9.76 -3.26 -4.70
CA ALA A 101 -8.31 -3.13 -4.81
C ALA A 101 -7.81 -3.23 -6.26
N ASP A 102 -8.46 -4.08 -7.07
CA ASP A 102 -8.16 -4.18 -8.50
C ASP A 102 -8.51 -2.90 -9.26
N LEU A 103 -9.69 -2.33 -9.05
CA LEU A 103 -10.09 -1.06 -9.66
C LEU A 103 -9.18 0.11 -9.23
N GLU A 104 -8.79 0.16 -7.97
CA GLU A 104 -7.85 1.15 -7.42
C GLU A 104 -6.47 1.03 -8.08
N ALA A 105 -6.00 -0.20 -8.32
CA ALA A 105 -4.75 -0.48 -9.00
C ALA A 105 -4.80 -0.10 -10.49
N ILE A 106 -5.92 -0.39 -11.18
CA ILE A 106 -6.14 0.06 -12.57
C ILE A 106 -6.09 1.59 -12.64
N ALA A 107 -6.80 2.28 -11.75
CA ALA A 107 -6.81 3.74 -11.70
C ALA A 107 -5.41 4.31 -11.46
N LEU A 108 -4.61 3.69 -10.57
CA LEU A 108 -3.23 4.08 -10.35
C LEU A 108 -2.39 3.94 -11.61
N LYS A 109 -2.49 2.78 -12.28
CA LYS A 109 -1.71 2.45 -13.48
C LYS A 109 -2.11 3.27 -14.69
N TYR A 110 -3.33 3.81 -14.72
CA TYR A 110 -3.76 4.74 -15.76
C TYR A 110 -2.95 6.04 -15.74
N VAL A 111 -2.60 6.52 -14.54
CA VAL A 111 -1.77 7.73 -14.33
C VAL A 111 -0.28 7.37 -14.30
N HIS A 112 0.08 6.29 -13.61
CA HIS A 112 1.44 5.83 -13.39
C HIS A 112 1.63 4.42 -13.96
N ARG A 113 1.88 4.32 -15.27
CA ARG A 113 1.93 3.05 -16.01
C ARG A 113 2.88 1.98 -15.47
N LYS A 114 3.91 2.37 -14.71
CA LYS A 114 4.91 1.46 -14.12
C LYS A 114 4.63 1.11 -12.65
N ALA A 115 3.57 1.67 -12.07
CA ALA A 115 3.23 1.48 -10.67
C ALA A 115 2.99 0.01 -10.36
N LEU A 116 3.36 -0.39 -9.14
CA LEU A 116 3.07 -1.72 -8.61
C LEU A 116 1.93 -1.64 -7.60
N SER A 117 1.08 -2.66 -7.57
CA SER A 117 -0.08 -2.74 -6.69
C SER A 117 -0.24 -4.15 -6.15
N PHE A 118 -0.05 -4.29 -4.84
CA PHE A 118 -0.12 -5.55 -4.12
C PHE A 118 -1.33 -5.56 -3.19
N LEU A 119 -2.04 -6.68 -3.14
CA LEU A 119 -3.09 -6.91 -2.15
C LEU A 119 -2.58 -7.86 -1.08
N VAL A 120 -2.42 -7.35 0.14
CA VAL A 120 -1.92 -8.13 1.28
C VAL A 120 -3.09 -8.55 2.18
N THR A 121 -3.13 -9.84 2.52
CA THR A 121 -4.25 -10.44 3.28
C THR A 121 -3.79 -11.43 4.34
N LEU A 122 -4.69 -11.79 5.25
CA LEU A 122 -4.51 -12.88 6.22
C LEU A 122 -5.28 -14.16 5.80
N GLU A 123 -6.17 -14.07 4.81
CA GLU A 123 -7.00 -15.19 4.34
C GLU A 123 -6.35 -15.95 3.16
N GLU A 124 -5.73 -17.09 3.45
CA GLU A 124 -5.00 -17.89 2.46
C GLU A 124 -5.89 -18.45 1.35
N ASN A 125 -7.07 -18.97 1.69
CA ASN A 125 -7.97 -19.59 0.71
C ASN A 125 -8.52 -18.56 -0.28
N GLU A 126 -8.84 -17.36 0.20
CA GLU A 126 -9.29 -16.27 -0.65
C GLU A 126 -8.15 -15.74 -1.53
N ALA A 127 -6.93 -15.64 -0.99
CA ALA A 127 -5.75 -15.27 -1.77
C ALA A 127 -5.49 -16.23 -2.94
N LYS A 128 -5.61 -17.55 -2.72
CA LYS A 128 -5.48 -18.56 -3.78
C LYS A 128 -6.50 -18.34 -4.90
N SER A 129 -7.75 -18.06 -4.55
CA SER A 129 -8.80 -17.77 -5.53
C SER A 129 -8.47 -16.52 -6.36
N VAL A 130 -8.01 -15.43 -5.72
CA VAL A 130 -7.69 -14.19 -6.45
C VAL A 130 -6.43 -14.36 -7.30
N LYS A 131 -5.41 -15.10 -6.85
CA LYS A 131 -4.25 -15.45 -7.69
C LYS A 131 -4.63 -16.21 -8.95
N ALA A 132 -5.59 -17.13 -8.85
CA ALA A 132 -6.12 -17.82 -10.04
C ALA A 132 -6.79 -16.83 -11.01
N LYS A 133 -7.51 -15.83 -10.48
CA LYS A 133 -8.13 -14.75 -11.28
C LYS A 133 -7.12 -13.81 -11.94
N ILE A 134 -5.98 -13.55 -11.29
CA ILE A 134 -4.87 -12.82 -11.92
C ILE A 134 -4.33 -13.63 -13.11
N LYS A 135 -4.14 -14.94 -12.93
CA LYS A 135 -3.65 -15.82 -14.00
C LYS A 135 -4.63 -15.99 -15.16
N SER A 136 -5.95 -16.01 -14.90
CA SER A 136 -6.97 -16.08 -15.94
C SER A 136 -7.21 -14.74 -16.65
N GLY A 137 -6.73 -13.63 -16.08
CA GLY A 137 -6.95 -12.28 -16.61
C GLY A 137 -8.26 -11.63 -16.13
N ASP A 138 -8.94 -12.20 -15.15
CA ASP A 138 -10.16 -11.61 -14.53
C ASP A 138 -9.83 -10.49 -13.53
N VAL A 139 -8.58 -10.43 -13.05
CA VAL A 139 -8.02 -9.39 -12.18
C VAL A 139 -6.79 -8.87 -12.89
N ILE A 140 -6.80 -7.59 -13.28
CA ILE A 140 -5.83 -7.03 -14.23
C ILE A 140 -5.02 -5.86 -13.68
N GLY A 141 -5.51 -5.23 -12.62
CA GLY A 141 -4.86 -4.13 -11.94
C GLY A 141 -3.82 -4.60 -10.94
N LEU A 142 -4.11 -5.63 -10.15
CA LEU A 142 -3.18 -6.15 -9.13
C LEU A 142 -2.00 -6.89 -9.76
N ASP A 143 -0.78 -6.60 -9.30
CA ASP A 143 0.43 -7.34 -9.69
C ASP A 143 0.54 -8.67 -8.93
N ASN A 144 0.13 -8.69 -7.65
CA ASN A 144 0.07 -9.92 -6.86
C ASN A 144 -0.90 -9.79 -5.68
N VAL A 145 -1.31 -10.94 -5.14
CA VAL A 145 -1.97 -11.07 -3.83
C VAL A 145 -1.06 -11.86 -2.91
N VAL A 146 -0.85 -11.40 -1.68
CA VAL A 146 0.16 -11.97 -0.78
C VAL A 146 -0.44 -12.21 0.60
N VAL A 147 -0.25 -13.41 1.14
CA VAL A 147 -0.68 -13.79 2.49
C VAL A 147 0.42 -13.38 3.48
N ALA A 148 0.10 -12.44 4.37
CA ALA A 148 1.05 -11.74 5.22
C ALA A 148 1.77 -12.63 6.24
N THR A 149 1.19 -13.79 6.58
CA THR A 149 1.75 -14.77 7.52
C THR A 149 2.56 -15.89 6.83
N ASN A 150 2.64 -15.89 5.50
CA ASN A 150 3.29 -16.94 4.72
C ASN A 150 4.64 -16.48 4.15
N ASN A 151 5.41 -17.43 3.61
CA ASN A 151 6.76 -17.15 3.10
C ASN A 151 6.78 -16.13 1.94
N GLU A 152 5.74 -16.12 1.11
CA GLU A 152 5.60 -15.15 0.02
C GLU A 152 5.56 -13.69 0.48
N PHE A 153 5.16 -13.44 1.72
CA PHE A 153 5.24 -12.09 2.28
C PHE A 153 6.68 -11.69 2.58
N ASN A 154 7.53 -12.63 3.01
CA ASN A 154 8.96 -12.38 3.17
C ASN A 154 9.60 -12.05 1.81
N GLU A 155 9.22 -12.80 0.77
CA GLU A 155 9.66 -12.55 -0.60
C GLU A 155 9.24 -11.16 -1.09
N LEU A 156 7.99 -10.74 -0.82
CA LEU A 156 7.52 -9.39 -1.13
C LEU A 156 8.36 -8.33 -0.41
N ILE A 157 8.63 -8.49 0.89
CA ILE A 157 9.43 -7.51 1.65
C ILE A 157 10.86 -7.42 1.11
N GLU A 158 11.49 -8.55 0.75
CA GLU A 158 12.81 -8.55 0.14
C GLU A 158 12.79 -7.93 -1.27
N GLU A 159 11.74 -8.16 -2.07
CA GLU A 159 11.54 -7.46 -3.33
C GLU A 159 11.46 -5.95 -3.10
N LEU A 160 10.64 -5.50 -2.14
CA LEU A 160 10.46 -4.08 -1.85
C LEU A 160 11.80 -3.43 -1.45
N LYS A 161 12.61 -4.10 -0.63
CA LYS A 161 13.92 -3.62 -0.18
C LYS A 161 14.94 -3.50 -1.32
N SER A 162 14.68 -4.08 -2.48
CA SER A 162 15.53 -3.93 -3.67
C SER A 162 15.35 -2.59 -4.39
N TYR A 163 14.27 -1.86 -4.12
CA TYR A 163 13.97 -0.56 -4.75
C TYR A 163 14.55 0.62 -3.99
N LYS A 164 14.72 1.76 -4.69
CA LYS A 164 15.17 3.03 -4.09
C LYS A 164 13.98 3.92 -3.77
N PHE A 165 13.58 3.92 -2.51
CA PHE A 165 12.50 4.75 -2.01
C PHE A 165 12.91 6.23 -1.92
N SER A 166 12.01 7.12 -2.31
CA SER A 166 12.23 8.57 -2.30
C SER A 166 10.90 9.31 -2.19
N GLU A 167 10.97 10.62 -1.92
CA GLU A 167 9.79 11.47 -2.02
C GLU A 167 9.35 11.64 -3.48
N PRO A 168 8.03 11.69 -3.76
CA PRO A 168 7.54 11.88 -5.11
C PRO A 168 7.90 13.29 -5.63
N PRO A 169 8.12 13.46 -6.94
CA PRO A 169 8.37 14.76 -7.53
C PRO A 169 7.13 15.67 -7.42
N THR A 170 7.36 16.98 -7.34
CA THR A 170 6.27 17.97 -7.47
C THR A 170 5.76 17.99 -8.91
N VAL A 171 4.44 17.87 -9.10
CA VAL A 171 3.84 17.88 -10.44
C VAL A 171 3.22 19.24 -10.74
N LYS A 172 3.65 19.88 -11.83
CA LYS A 172 2.99 21.09 -12.36
C LYS A 172 1.80 20.68 -13.22
N VAL A 173 0.62 21.21 -12.89
CA VAL A 173 -0.64 20.87 -13.59
C VAL A 173 -0.70 21.48 -14.99
N ILE A 174 -0.10 22.65 -15.17
CA ILE A 174 -0.04 23.34 -16.47
C ILE A 174 1.39 23.83 -16.67
N GLU A 175 2.02 23.41 -17.75
CA GLU A 175 3.28 23.97 -18.22
C GLU A 175 3.09 24.52 -19.63
N SER A 176 3.56 25.74 -19.87
CA SER A 176 3.53 26.37 -21.19
C SER A 176 4.76 27.24 -21.37
N ASN A 177 5.37 27.15 -22.56
CA ASN A 177 6.48 28.01 -22.95
C ASN A 177 6.04 29.45 -23.20
N GLN A 178 4.74 29.67 -23.43
CA GLN A 178 4.16 30.99 -23.64
C GLN A 178 2.89 31.13 -22.81
N ILE A 179 2.95 32.02 -21.84
CA ILE A 179 1.80 32.41 -21.03
C ILE A 179 1.36 33.78 -21.52
N ILE A 180 0.20 33.87 -22.14
CA ILE A 180 -0.41 35.14 -22.52
C ILE A 180 -1.25 35.61 -21.32
N THR A 181 -0.84 36.70 -20.69
CA THR A 181 -1.59 37.32 -19.60
C THR A 181 -2.19 38.63 -20.05
N PHE A 182 -3.21 39.09 -19.33
CA PHE A 182 -3.83 40.38 -19.59
C PHE A 182 -2.82 41.54 -19.49
N GLU A 183 -1.82 41.45 -18.60
CA GLU A 183 -0.76 42.47 -18.53
C GLU A 183 0.11 42.48 -19.78
N LYS A 184 0.51 41.31 -20.29
CA LYS A 184 1.32 41.22 -21.53
C LYS A 184 0.59 41.82 -22.72
N VAL A 185 -0.73 41.64 -22.81
CA VAL A 185 -1.55 42.23 -23.87
C VAL A 185 -1.69 43.76 -23.69
N LYS A 186 -1.83 44.24 -22.45
CA LYS A 186 -1.88 45.68 -22.18
C LYS A 186 -0.56 46.40 -22.45
N ALA A 187 0.57 45.76 -22.22
CA ALA A 187 1.89 46.32 -22.49
C ALA A 187 2.22 46.49 -23.99
N LEU A 188 1.38 45.95 -24.89
CA LEU A 188 1.50 46.11 -26.34
C LEU A 188 0.74 47.35 -26.88
N LYS A 189 0.02 48.08 -26.01
CA LYS A 189 -0.63 49.36 -26.33
C LYS A 189 0.21 50.52 -25.81
#